data_AF-A0A1I1P7V1-F1
#
_entry.id   AF-A0A1I1P7V1-F1
#
_cell.length_a   1.000
_cell.length_b   1.000
_cell.length_c   1.000
_cell.angle_alpha   90.00
_cell.angle_beta   90.00
_cell.angle_gamma   90.00
#
_symmetry.space_group_name_H-M   'P 1'
#
loop_
_entity.id
_entity.type
_entity.pdbx_description
1 polymer ?
#
loop_
_entity_poly.entity_id
_entity_poly.type
_entity_poly.pdbx_seq_one_letter_code
_entity_poly.pdbx_strand_id
1 'polypeptide(L)'
;RYLTRLPCLGRPLRVGEPYRENIETGEIRPMRCQRNGCPDCIGVNAWRRSLAVRFMKPTYELTLTTTDLHRCGDPWPQVQDRARVLRQAAKRCGVDLGVWGIYVEQGAKNGMTHAHIVVKDGQRLDFGWLRRRLESAGFGARFSYSAIKDDAGFAAYVGKGFASYASKGYRDDADEALRLNGGRVGHFSRGFFPSGVRRAEVQSLAAFSEAADEPSPWITRLWT
;
A
#
# COMPACT_ATOMS: atom_id res chain seq x y z
N ARG A 1 -17.90 6.80 3.62
CA ARG A 1 -18.06 7.99 2.74
C ARG A 1 -16.83 8.23 1.85
N TYR A 2 -16.00 7.21 1.57
CA TYR A 2 -14.74 7.43 0.83
C TYR A 2 -14.93 7.36 -0.69
N LEU A 3 -15.92 6.62 -1.19
CA LEU A 3 -16.25 6.48 -2.62
C LEU A 3 -17.47 7.32 -3.09
N THR A 4 -17.65 8.56 -2.63
CA THR A 4 -18.86 9.38 -2.94
C THR A 4 -18.88 10.08 -4.30
N ARG A 5 -17.95 9.76 -5.22
CA ARG A 5 -17.83 10.48 -6.50
C ARG A 5 -18.06 9.54 -7.68
N LEU A 6 -18.65 10.10 -8.74
CA LEU A 6 -18.90 9.38 -9.98
C LEU A 6 -17.62 8.69 -10.49
N PRO A 7 -17.70 7.41 -10.87
CA PRO A 7 -16.62 6.72 -11.56
C PRO A 7 -16.15 7.51 -12.79
N CYS A 8 -14.84 7.54 -13.03
CA CYS A 8 -14.27 8.04 -14.27
C CYS A 8 -14.86 7.32 -15.48
N LEU A 9 -14.98 5.99 -15.47
CA LEU A 9 -15.56 5.20 -16.56
C LEU A 9 -17.08 5.38 -16.67
N GLY A 10 -17.74 5.79 -15.58
CA GLY A 10 -19.18 5.99 -15.54
C GLY A 10 -19.65 7.38 -15.97
N ARG A 11 -18.72 8.32 -16.26
CA ARG A 11 -19.09 9.64 -16.76
C ARG A 11 -18.91 9.72 -18.28
N PRO A 12 -19.79 10.42 -19.00
CA PRO A 12 -19.57 10.70 -20.41
C PRO A 12 -18.32 11.57 -20.60
N LEU A 13 -17.57 11.26 -21.66
CA LEU A 13 -16.48 12.10 -22.16
C LEU A 13 -17.07 13.36 -22.79
N ARG A 14 -16.38 14.49 -22.59
CA ARG A 14 -16.75 15.77 -23.20
C ARG A 14 -15.73 16.14 -24.27
N VAL A 15 -16.18 16.83 -25.32
CA VAL A 15 -15.31 17.38 -26.36
C VAL A 15 -14.20 18.21 -25.71
N GLY A 16 -12.96 17.97 -26.14
CA GLY A 16 -11.74 18.59 -25.60
C GLY A 16 -11.14 17.88 -24.39
N GLU A 17 -11.77 16.84 -23.83
CA GLU A 17 -11.19 16.09 -22.72
C GLU A 17 -10.15 15.06 -23.20
N PRO A 18 -9.02 14.90 -22.48
CA PRO A 18 -8.08 13.84 -22.78
C PRO A 18 -8.64 12.47 -22.37
N TYR A 19 -8.40 11.47 -23.21
CA TYR A 19 -8.75 10.07 -22.98
C TYR A 19 -7.59 9.14 -23.34
N ARG A 20 -7.65 7.90 -22.86
CA ARG A 20 -6.74 6.82 -23.27
C ARG A 20 -7.45 5.92 -24.26
N GLU A 21 -6.75 5.57 -25.34
CA GLU A 21 -7.21 4.62 -26.35
C GLU A 21 -6.29 3.40 -26.31
N ASN A 22 -6.86 2.21 -26.18
CA ASN A 22 -6.12 0.99 -26.46
C ASN A 22 -6.06 0.81 -27.98
N ILE A 23 -4.86 0.87 -28.55
CA ILE A 23 -4.66 0.82 -30.01
C ILE A 23 -4.96 -0.56 -30.61
N GLU A 24 -4.95 -1.61 -29.79
CA GLU A 24 -5.19 -2.98 -30.22
C GLU A 24 -6.68 -3.32 -30.19
N THR A 25 -7.39 -2.86 -29.16
CA THR A 25 -8.81 -3.19 -28.95
C THR A 25 -9.78 -2.06 -29.33
N GLY A 26 -9.27 -0.85 -29.56
CA GLY A 26 -10.07 0.36 -29.73
C GLY A 26 -10.76 0.83 -28.44
N GLU A 27 -10.48 0.21 -27.29
CA GLU A 27 -11.13 0.56 -26.02
C GLU A 27 -10.78 2.00 -25.62
N ILE A 28 -11.80 2.80 -25.34
CA ILE A 28 -11.68 4.20 -24.95
C ILE A 28 -11.97 4.33 -23.45
N ARG A 29 -11.06 4.98 -22.73
CA ARG A 29 -11.24 5.29 -21.30
C ARG A 29 -10.94 6.75 -21.03
N PRO A 30 -11.77 7.48 -20.27
CA PRO A 30 -11.42 8.81 -19.81
C PRO A 30 -10.12 8.81 -19.00
N MET A 31 -9.40 9.92 -19.04
CA MET A 31 -8.23 10.09 -18.18
C MET A 31 -8.63 9.94 -16.71
N ARG A 32 -7.81 9.16 -16.00
CA ARG A 32 -8.03 8.87 -14.58
C ARG A 32 -7.92 10.14 -13.75
N CYS A 33 -8.85 10.35 -12.82
CA CYS A 33 -8.74 11.46 -11.86
C CYS A 33 -7.68 11.22 -10.76
N GLN A 34 -7.13 10.00 -10.68
CA GLN A 34 -6.07 9.58 -9.74
C GLN A 34 -6.44 9.70 -8.26
N ARG A 35 -7.70 9.97 -7.92
CA ARG A 35 -8.16 10.08 -6.52
C ARG A 35 -8.37 8.69 -5.94
N ASN A 36 -7.91 8.48 -4.70
CA ASN A 36 -8.14 7.22 -3.99
C ASN A 36 -9.63 6.98 -3.69
N GLY A 37 -10.43 8.04 -3.54
CA GLY A 37 -11.89 7.91 -3.37
C GLY A 37 -12.68 7.69 -4.67
N CYS A 38 -12.04 7.31 -5.78
CA CYS A 38 -12.71 7.03 -7.04
C CYS A 38 -12.69 5.52 -7.31
N PRO A 39 -13.86 4.89 -7.52
CA PRO A 39 -13.96 3.43 -7.75
C PRO A 39 -13.05 2.89 -8.86
N ASP A 40 -12.89 3.64 -9.97
CA ASP A 40 -12.02 3.18 -11.07
C ASP A 40 -10.53 3.43 -10.83
N CYS A 41 -10.20 4.41 -9.99
CA CYS A 41 -8.80 4.79 -9.77
C CYS A 41 -8.17 4.03 -8.61
N ILE A 42 -8.95 3.67 -7.59
CA ILE A 42 -8.41 3.13 -6.34
C ILE A 42 -7.63 1.83 -6.54
N GLY A 43 -8.17 0.86 -7.27
CA GLY A 43 -7.48 -0.40 -7.54
C GLY A 43 -6.14 -0.20 -8.27
N VAL A 44 -6.09 0.69 -9.25
CA VAL A 44 -4.85 0.97 -9.98
C VAL A 44 -3.88 1.81 -9.16
N ASN A 45 -4.37 2.75 -8.35
CA ASN A 45 -3.55 3.53 -7.42
C ASN A 45 -2.90 2.63 -6.36
N ALA A 46 -3.67 1.68 -5.82
CA ALA A 46 -3.20 0.66 -4.90
C ALA A 46 -2.08 -0.17 -5.51
N TRP A 47 -2.29 -0.64 -6.74
CA TRP A 47 -1.28 -1.39 -7.49
C TRP A 47 -0.02 -0.58 -7.80
N ARG A 48 -0.15 0.70 -8.19
CA ARG A 48 1.02 1.57 -8.40
C ARG A 48 1.80 1.79 -7.11
N ARG A 49 1.10 2.00 -5.99
CA ARG A 49 1.74 2.18 -4.68
C ARG A 49 2.45 0.90 -4.26
N SER A 50 1.84 -0.26 -4.45
CA SER A 50 2.44 -1.55 -4.11
C SER A 50 3.72 -1.82 -4.91
N LEU A 51 3.71 -1.51 -6.21
CA LEU A 51 4.92 -1.52 -7.04
C LEU A 51 5.99 -0.54 -6.52
N ALA A 52 5.61 0.68 -6.16
CA ALA A 52 6.55 1.66 -5.62
C ALA A 52 7.19 1.19 -4.30
N VAL A 53 6.41 0.60 -3.39
CA VAL A 53 6.91 0.03 -2.13
C VAL A 53 7.93 -1.07 -2.40
N ARG A 54 7.61 -1.97 -3.33
CA ARG A 54 8.54 -3.02 -3.74
C ARG A 54 9.82 -2.46 -4.36
N PHE A 55 9.70 -1.45 -5.21
CA PHE A 55 10.84 -0.79 -5.85
C PHE A 55 11.80 -0.17 -4.82
N MET A 56 11.30 0.18 -3.62
CA MET A 56 12.14 0.63 -2.50
C MET A 56 12.90 -0.49 -1.77
N LYS A 57 12.67 -1.76 -2.12
CA LYS A 57 13.34 -2.95 -1.58
C LYS A 57 13.37 -2.99 -0.03
N PRO A 58 12.20 -3.03 0.64
CA PRO A 58 12.17 -3.26 2.09
C PRO A 58 12.82 -4.60 2.42
N THR A 59 13.51 -4.66 3.55
CA THR A 59 14.32 -5.80 4.01
C THR A 59 13.58 -6.71 4.99
N TYR A 60 12.58 -6.19 5.69
CA TYR A 60 11.78 -6.96 6.64
C TYR A 60 10.29 -6.65 6.52
N GLU A 61 9.48 -7.65 6.87
CA GLU A 61 8.04 -7.53 7.05
C GLU A 61 7.68 -7.93 8.48
N LEU A 62 6.84 -7.11 9.10
CA LEU A 62 6.27 -7.31 10.43
C LEU A 62 4.75 -7.30 10.31
N THR A 63 4.10 -8.42 10.61
CA THR A 63 2.64 -8.49 10.68
C THR A 63 2.21 -8.50 12.13
N LEU A 64 1.44 -7.50 12.53
CA LEU A 64 0.89 -7.35 13.87
C LEU A 64 -0.57 -7.74 13.85
N THR A 65 -1.00 -8.64 14.74
CA THR A 65 -2.41 -8.97 14.90
C THR A 65 -3.00 -8.16 16.04
N THR A 66 -4.06 -7.41 15.77
CA THR A 66 -4.82 -6.66 16.79
C THR A 66 -6.19 -7.29 16.95
N THR A 67 -6.40 -7.99 18.07
CA THR A 67 -7.68 -8.63 18.38
C THR A 67 -8.71 -7.63 18.87
N ASP A 68 -8.28 -6.50 19.42
CA ASP A 68 -9.16 -5.49 20.00
C ASP A 68 -9.75 -4.52 18.96
N LEU A 69 -9.08 -4.36 17.82
CA LEU A 69 -9.49 -3.42 16.76
C LEU A 69 -10.48 -4.02 15.73
N HIS A 70 -10.77 -5.32 15.81
CA HIS A 70 -11.58 -6.03 14.80
C HIS A 70 -13.01 -5.48 14.63
N ARG A 71 -13.59 -4.90 15.69
CA ARG A 71 -14.93 -4.26 15.68
C ARG A 71 -14.86 -2.73 15.65
N CYS A 72 -13.67 -2.16 15.52
CA CYS A 72 -13.50 -0.72 15.51
C CYS A 72 -13.98 -0.13 14.18
N GLY A 73 -14.90 0.84 14.26
CA GLY A 73 -15.43 1.55 13.09
C GLY A 73 -14.38 2.38 12.35
N ASP A 74 -13.28 2.77 13.01
CA ASP A 74 -12.11 3.39 12.41
C ASP A 74 -10.85 3.00 13.20
N PRO A 75 -10.16 1.90 12.84
CA PRO A 75 -9.03 1.37 13.60
C PRO A 75 -7.72 2.14 13.35
N TRP A 76 -7.66 2.97 12.30
CA TRP A 76 -6.42 3.62 11.88
C TRP A 76 -5.82 4.54 12.96
N PRO A 77 -6.58 5.44 13.62
CA PRO A 77 -6.04 6.31 14.67
C PRO A 77 -5.32 5.53 15.78
N GLN A 78 -5.88 4.40 16.22
CA GLN A 78 -5.29 3.55 17.25
C GLN A 78 -4.01 2.88 16.73
N VAL A 79 -4.03 2.30 15.52
CA VAL A 79 -2.81 1.74 14.91
C VAL A 79 -1.70 2.79 14.81
N GLN A 80 -2.05 4.02 14.41
CA GLN A 80 -1.12 5.13 14.28
C GLN A 80 -0.50 5.51 15.63
N ASP A 81 -1.29 5.59 16.69
CA ASP A 81 -0.80 5.92 18.03
C ASP A 81 0.11 4.81 18.58
N ARG A 82 -0.26 3.54 18.42
CA ARG A 82 0.58 2.40 18.82
C ARG A 82 1.90 2.39 18.07
N ALA A 83 1.87 2.64 16.77
CA ALA A 83 3.08 2.81 15.97
C ALA A 83 3.93 3.98 16.50
N ARG A 84 3.33 5.13 16.83
CA ARG A 84 4.06 6.27 17.42
C ARG A 84 4.78 5.87 18.72
N VAL A 85 4.10 5.14 19.62
CA VAL A 85 4.68 4.64 20.87
C VAL A 85 5.86 3.71 20.60
N LEU A 86 5.73 2.77 19.66
CA LEU A 86 6.81 1.86 19.27
C LEU A 86 8.05 2.62 18.79
N ARG A 87 7.89 3.65 17.93
CA ARG A 87 9.03 4.47 17.47
C ARG A 87 9.71 5.21 18.61
N GLN A 88 8.93 5.80 19.52
CA GLN A 88 9.49 6.51 20.66
C GLN A 88 10.26 5.56 21.58
N ALA A 89 9.75 4.36 21.80
CA ALA A 89 10.44 3.33 22.59
C ALA A 89 11.76 2.91 21.93
N ALA A 90 11.76 2.69 20.61
CA ALA A 90 12.97 2.36 19.87
C ALA A 90 14.03 3.47 19.96
N LYS A 91 13.61 4.73 19.75
CA LYS A 91 14.48 5.91 19.90
C LYS A 91 15.11 5.96 21.30
N ARG A 92 14.33 5.74 22.37
CA ARG A 92 14.85 5.71 23.75
C ARG A 92 15.82 4.57 24.01
N CYS A 93 15.72 3.46 23.28
CA CYS A 93 16.61 2.31 23.43
C CYS A 93 17.80 2.34 22.46
N GLY A 94 17.98 3.39 21.66
CA GLY A 94 19.02 3.43 20.62
C GLY A 94 18.84 2.39 19.52
N VAL A 95 17.61 1.89 19.31
CA VAL A 95 17.29 0.89 18.29
C VAL A 95 16.86 1.59 17.02
N ASP A 96 17.58 1.35 15.93
CA ASP A 96 17.20 1.84 14.61
C ASP A 96 16.13 0.92 13.98
N LEU A 97 14.89 1.42 13.91
CA LEU A 97 13.79 0.73 13.22
C LEU A 97 13.82 0.94 11.71
N GLY A 98 14.71 1.78 11.19
CA GLY A 98 14.70 2.20 9.79
C GLY A 98 13.46 3.04 9.42
N VAL A 99 13.18 3.07 8.12
CA VAL A 99 11.98 3.69 7.56
C VAL A 99 10.92 2.63 7.30
N TRP A 100 9.65 2.98 7.50
CA TRP A 100 8.56 2.03 7.45
C TRP A 100 7.40 2.43 6.53
N GLY A 101 6.65 1.42 6.11
CA GLY A 101 5.33 1.54 5.51
C GLY A 101 4.34 0.67 6.28
N ILE A 102 3.13 1.17 6.56
CA ILE A 102 2.09 0.48 7.32
C ILE A 102 0.82 0.41 6.47
N TYR A 103 0.22 -0.77 6.40
CA TYR A 103 -1.07 -1.04 5.79
C TYR A 103 -1.91 -1.89 6.74
N VAL A 104 -3.17 -1.54 6.90
CA VAL A 104 -4.12 -2.23 7.77
C VAL A 104 -5.10 -3.02 6.93
N GLU A 105 -5.34 -4.27 7.29
CA GLU A 105 -6.35 -5.12 6.66
C GLU A 105 -7.19 -5.86 7.69
N GLN A 106 -8.31 -6.41 7.23
CA GLN A 106 -9.11 -7.35 8.02
C GLN A 106 -8.99 -8.75 7.42
N GLY A 107 -8.63 -9.72 8.26
CA GLY A 107 -8.46 -11.11 7.85
C GLY A 107 -9.79 -11.75 7.46
N ALA A 108 -9.91 -12.22 6.23
CA ALA A 108 -11.15 -12.76 5.67
C ALA A 108 -11.75 -13.95 6.44
N LYS A 109 -10.94 -14.72 7.19
CA LYS A 109 -11.39 -15.93 7.90
C LYS A 109 -11.87 -15.71 9.33
N ASN A 110 -11.38 -14.67 10.01
CA ASN A 110 -11.57 -14.47 11.45
C ASN A 110 -11.95 -13.04 11.82
N GLY A 111 -12.03 -12.14 10.83
CA GLY A 111 -12.33 -10.73 11.05
C GLY A 111 -11.24 -9.97 11.80
N MET A 112 -10.08 -10.59 12.11
CA MET A 112 -9.04 -9.92 12.89
C MET A 112 -8.38 -8.82 12.06
N THR A 113 -8.12 -7.69 12.69
CA THR A 113 -7.38 -6.60 12.05
C THR A 113 -5.90 -6.89 12.13
N HIS A 114 -5.20 -6.77 11.00
CA HIS A 114 -3.77 -6.94 10.87
C HIS A 114 -3.13 -5.64 10.41
N ALA A 115 -2.04 -5.22 11.06
CA ALA A 115 -1.17 -4.17 10.56
C ALA A 115 0.07 -4.82 9.94
N HIS A 116 0.22 -4.67 8.63
CA HIS A 116 1.39 -5.10 7.86
C HIS A 116 2.37 -3.94 7.77
N ILE A 117 3.56 -4.14 8.29
CA ILE A 117 4.62 -3.15 8.35
C ILE A 117 5.80 -3.66 7.52
N VAL A 118 6.18 -2.90 6.50
CA VAL A 118 7.43 -3.11 5.78
C VAL A 118 8.49 -2.16 6.30
N VAL A 119 9.72 -2.67 6.44
CA VAL A 119 10.86 -1.91 6.97
C VAL A 119 11.98 -1.90 5.94
N LYS A 120 12.58 -0.74 5.73
CA LYS A 120 13.77 -0.51 4.90
C LYS A 120 14.83 0.18 5.74
N ASP A 121 16.10 -0.16 5.49
CA ASP A 121 17.29 0.40 6.16
C ASP A 121 17.32 0.19 7.69
N GLY A 122 16.45 -0.66 8.23
CA GLY A 122 16.45 -1.02 9.64
C GLY A 122 17.34 -2.23 9.93
N GLN A 123 17.78 -2.37 11.17
CA GLN A 123 18.49 -3.57 11.62
C GLN A 123 17.51 -4.71 11.92
N ARG A 124 18.03 -5.95 11.92
CA ARG A 124 17.29 -7.09 12.46
C ARG A 124 17.02 -6.86 13.95
N LEU A 125 15.75 -6.90 14.32
CA LEU A 125 15.34 -6.71 15.71
C LEU A 125 15.42 -8.01 16.51
N ASP A 126 15.85 -7.91 17.77
CA ASP A 126 15.71 -9.00 18.75
C ASP A 126 14.23 -9.28 18.99
N PHE A 127 13.85 -10.56 18.92
CA PHE A 127 12.44 -10.97 19.01
C PHE A 127 11.86 -10.74 20.41
N GLY A 128 12.67 -10.93 21.45
CA GLY A 128 12.27 -10.68 22.84
C GLY A 128 12.03 -9.20 23.10
N TRP A 129 12.92 -8.35 22.63
CA TRP A 129 12.78 -6.89 22.66
C TRP A 129 11.54 -6.45 21.89
N LEU A 130 11.37 -6.92 20.65
CA LEU A 130 10.25 -6.53 19.79
C LEU A 130 8.91 -6.92 20.42
N ARG A 131 8.78 -8.16 20.94
CA ARG A 131 7.57 -8.61 21.65
C ARG A 131 7.21 -7.68 22.80
N ARG A 132 8.16 -7.44 23.72
CA ARG A 132 7.92 -6.57 24.89
C ARG A 132 7.49 -5.17 24.49
N ARG A 133 8.09 -4.62 23.42
CA ARG A 133 7.77 -3.26 22.94
C ARG A 133 6.43 -3.20 22.20
N LEU A 134 6.05 -4.24 21.47
CA LEU A 134 4.74 -4.34 20.84
C LEU A 134 3.62 -4.39 21.89
N GLU A 135 3.76 -5.24 22.91
CA GLU A 135 2.81 -5.32 24.03
C GLU A 135 2.71 -3.98 24.78
N SER A 136 3.86 -3.37 25.10
CA SER A 136 3.89 -2.05 25.75
C SER A 136 3.26 -0.94 24.89
N ALA A 137 3.32 -1.08 23.57
CA ALA A 137 2.68 -0.16 22.63
C ALA A 137 1.20 -0.47 22.41
N GLY A 138 0.64 -1.50 23.03
CA GLY A 138 -0.77 -1.89 22.89
C GLY A 138 -1.06 -2.78 21.67
N PHE A 139 -0.05 -3.31 21.00
CA PHE A 139 -0.24 -4.38 20.01
C PHE A 139 -0.39 -5.74 20.70
N GLY A 140 -0.99 -6.71 20.00
CA GLY A 140 -1.09 -8.07 20.51
C GLY A 140 0.28 -8.76 20.56
N ALA A 141 0.42 -9.72 21.48
CA ALA A 141 1.61 -10.57 21.61
C ALA A 141 1.90 -11.45 20.38
N ARG A 142 0.88 -11.67 19.54
CA ARG A 142 0.96 -12.46 18.31
C ARG A 142 1.40 -11.57 17.15
N PHE A 143 2.63 -11.77 16.70
CA PHE A 143 3.20 -11.13 15.52
C PHE A 143 4.09 -12.09 14.74
N SER A 144 4.34 -11.78 13.48
CA SER A 144 5.41 -12.39 12.67
C SER A 144 6.40 -11.31 12.26
N TYR A 145 7.69 -11.63 12.31
CA TYR A 145 8.75 -10.75 11.84
C TYR A 145 9.71 -11.58 11.00
N SER A 146 9.84 -11.23 9.72
CA SER A 146 10.58 -12.03 8.73
C SER A 146 11.38 -11.16 7.79
N ALA A 147 12.57 -11.64 7.42
CA ALA A 147 13.32 -11.06 6.31
C ALA A 147 12.58 -11.30 5.00
N ILE A 148 12.58 -10.28 4.15
CA ILE A 148 12.11 -10.33 2.78
C ILE A 148 13.22 -10.97 1.93
N LYS A 149 12.93 -12.10 1.27
CA LYS A 149 13.90 -12.80 0.41
C LYS A 149 14.07 -12.03 -0.90
N ASP A 150 15.31 -11.80 -1.34
CA ASP A 150 15.65 -11.00 -2.53
C ASP A 150 15.64 -11.82 -3.85
N ASP A 151 15.50 -13.15 -3.75
CA ASP A 151 15.87 -14.09 -4.83
C ASP A 151 14.83 -14.23 -5.97
N ALA A 152 13.79 -13.39 -6.03
CA ALA A 152 12.76 -13.45 -7.06
C ALA A 152 12.68 -12.14 -7.85
N GLY A 153 12.96 -12.21 -9.16
CA GLY A 153 13.02 -11.05 -10.07
C GLY A 153 11.81 -10.10 -10.02
N PHE A 154 11.99 -8.86 -10.51
CA PHE A 154 11.06 -7.72 -10.34
C PHE A 154 9.60 -7.98 -10.81
N ALA A 155 9.29 -9.05 -11.54
CA ALA A 155 7.91 -9.46 -11.84
C ALA A 155 7.30 -10.45 -10.81
N ALA A 156 8.04 -11.47 -10.37
CA ALA A 156 7.53 -12.59 -9.56
C ALA A 156 7.04 -12.23 -8.14
N TYR A 157 7.59 -11.16 -7.54
CA TYR A 157 7.28 -10.75 -6.16
C TYR A 157 6.01 -9.88 -6.03
N VAL A 158 5.29 -9.55 -7.11
CA VAL A 158 4.04 -8.75 -7.01
C VAL A 158 2.98 -9.50 -6.18
N GLY A 159 3.13 -10.83 -6.00
CA GLY A 159 2.14 -11.70 -5.36
C GLY A 159 2.25 -11.96 -3.86
N LYS A 160 3.27 -11.49 -3.10
CA LYS A 160 3.42 -11.82 -1.65
C LYS A 160 3.88 -10.62 -0.81
N GLY A 161 3.09 -10.23 0.21
CA GLY A 161 3.41 -9.17 1.20
C GLY A 161 2.52 -7.91 1.12
N PHE A 162 2.88 -6.82 1.82
CA PHE A 162 2.23 -5.48 1.79
C PHE A 162 1.66 -5.10 0.41
N ALA A 163 2.43 -5.39 -0.65
CA ALA A 163 2.04 -5.12 -2.03
C ALA A 163 0.82 -5.92 -2.49
N SER A 164 0.77 -7.22 -2.15
CA SER A 164 -0.33 -8.11 -2.46
C SER A 164 -1.56 -7.79 -1.61
N TYR A 165 -1.39 -7.47 -0.33
CA TYR A 165 -2.51 -7.19 0.58
C TYR A 165 -3.18 -5.85 0.30
N ALA A 166 -2.40 -4.80 0.04
CA ALA A 166 -2.96 -3.53 -0.43
C ALA A 166 -3.68 -3.74 -1.77
N SER A 167 -3.02 -4.34 -2.76
CA SER A 167 -3.63 -4.51 -4.09
C SER A 167 -4.86 -5.41 -4.08
N LYS A 168 -4.90 -6.45 -3.23
CA LYS A 168 -6.05 -7.35 -3.07
C LYS A 168 -7.20 -6.68 -2.31
N GLY A 169 -6.92 -6.07 -1.16
CA GLY A 169 -7.95 -5.39 -0.37
C GLY A 169 -8.69 -4.31 -1.16
N TYR A 170 -7.96 -3.48 -1.91
CA TYR A 170 -8.56 -2.45 -2.77
C TYR A 170 -9.27 -2.97 -4.03
N ARG A 171 -9.07 -4.25 -4.40
CA ARG A 171 -9.82 -4.90 -5.50
C ARG A 171 -11.09 -5.56 -4.99
N ASP A 172 -11.04 -6.19 -3.82
CA ASP A 172 -12.15 -6.94 -3.25
C ASP A 172 -13.18 -5.99 -2.59
N ASP A 173 -12.73 -5.04 -1.77
CA ASP A 173 -13.57 -4.03 -1.12
C ASP A 173 -12.77 -2.74 -0.86
N ALA A 174 -12.82 -1.82 -1.84
CA ALA A 174 -12.07 -0.58 -1.78
C ALA A 174 -12.56 0.39 -0.69
N ASP A 175 -13.85 0.40 -0.36
CA ASP A 175 -14.40 1.29 0.67
C ASP A 175 -13.91 0.85 2.06
N GLU A 176 -13.95 -0.45 2.32
CA GLU A 176 -13.45 -1.04 3.55
C GLU A 176 -11.94 -0.89 3.69
N ALA A 177 -11.17 -1.18 2.64
CA ALA A 177 -9.72 -1.01 2.66
C ALA A 177 -9.32 0.47 2.86
N LEU A 178 -10.08 1.44 2.31
CA LEU A 178 -9.87 2.86 2.59
C LEU A 178 -10.23 3.21 4.03
N ARG A 179 -11.34 2.69 4.56
CA ARG A 179 -11.75 2.90 5.94
C ARG A 179 -10.68 2.44 6.92
N LEU A 180 -10.20 1.20 6.79
CA LEU A 180 -9.16 0.61 7.64
C LEU A 180 -7.86 1.42 7.65
N ASN A 181 -7.59 2.17 6.57
CA ASN A 181 -6.36 2.93 6.37
C ASN A 181 -6.60 4.45 6.38
N GLY A 182 -7.67 4.94 7.00
CA GLY A 182 -7.92 6.40 7.14
C GLY A 182 -7.94 7.15 5.80
N GLY A 183 -8.50 6.54 4.74
CA GLY A 183 -8.65 7.11 3.40
C GLY A 183 -7.39 7.09 2.52
N ARG A 184 -6.34 6.36 2.92
CA ARG A 184 -5.07 6.26 2.18
C ARG A 184 -4.77 4.82 1.80
N VAL A 185 -4.05 4.63 0.68
CA VAL A 185 -3.58 3.32 0.22
C VAL A 185 -2.54 2.67 1.15
N GLY A 186 -1.93 3.46 2.01
CA GLY A 186 -0.93 3.05 2.98
C GLY A 186 -0.23 4.27 3.56
N HIS A 187 0.44 4.06 4.69
CA HIS A 187 1.06 5.12 5.48
C HIS A 187 2.55 4.91 5.58
N PHE A 188 3.34 5.93 5.25
CA PHE A 188 4.78 5.78 5.11
C PHE A 188 5.49 6.84 5.94
N SER A 189 6.57 6.45 6.62
CA SER A 189 7.42 7.45 7.28
C SER A 189 8.14 8.32 6.26
N ARG A 190 8.54 9.51 6.71
CA ARG A 190 9.55 10.31 6.02
C ARG A 190 10.79 9.44 5.72
N GLY A 191 11.31 9.57 4.51
CA GLY A 191 12.48 8.82 4.03
C GLY A 191 12.16 7.48 3.39
N PHE A 192 10.95 6.92 3.57
CA PHE A 192 10.59 5.64 2.91
C PHE A 192 10.63 5.76 1.39
N PHE A 193 10.18 6.90 0.86
CA PHE A 193 10.35 7.29 -0.54
C PHE A 193 11.25 8.54 -0.60
N PRO A 194 12.59 8.38 -0.74
CA PRO A 194 13.53 9.50 -0.64
C PRO A 194 13.23 10.65 -1.61
N SER A 195 12.83 10.31 -2.83
CA SER A 195 12.49 11.29 -3.88
C SER A 195 10.97 11.56 -3.99
N GLY A 196 10.20 11.13 -2.99
CA GLY A 196 8.75 11.26 -2.97
C GLY A 196 8.01 10.10 -3.65
N VAL A 197 6.81 9.84 -3.13
CA VAL A 197 5.94 8.72 -3.53
C VAL A 197 5.65 8.69 -5.04
N ARG A 198 5.27 9.84 -5.63
CA ARG A 198 4.90 9.90 -7.06
C ARG A 198 6.06 9.54 -7.97
N ARG A 199 7.28 9.95 -7.62
CA ARG A 199 8.47 9.62 -8.40
C ARG A 199 8.78 8.14 -8.31
N ALA A 200 8.68 7.55 -7.11
CA ALA A 200 8.80 6.11 -6.93
C ALA A 200 7.75 5.32 -7.72
N GLU A 201 6.50 5.79 -7.78
CA GLU A 201 5.43 5.19 -8.60
C GLU A 201 5.67 5.29 -10.11
N VAL A 202 6.43 6.28 -10.60
CA VAL A 202 6.79 6.39 -12.02
C VAL A 202 7.98 5.48 -12.32
N GLN A 203 9.01 5.52 -11.48
CA GLN A 203 10.21 4.70 -11.66
C GLN A 203 9.90 3.20 -11.54
N SER A 204 9.02 2.81 -10.63
CA SER A 204 8.60 1.41 -10.49
C SER A 204 7.82 0.91 -11.70
N LEU A 205 7.03 1.77 -12.36
CA LEU A 205 6.33 1.43 -13.59
C LEU A 205 7.27 1.28 -14.78
N ALA A 206 8.27 2.16 -14.90
CA ALA A 206 9.29 2.04 -15.94
C ALA A 206 10.06 0.71 -15.78
N ALA A 207 10.55 0.44 -14.58
CA ALA A 207 11.24 -0.82 -14.26
C ALA A 207 10.35 -2.06 -14.47
N PHE A 208 9.04 -1.96 -14.20
CA PHE A 208 8.10 -3.04 -14.48
C PHE A 208 7.95 -3.27 -15.98
N SER A 209 7.77 -2.22 -16.78
CA SER A 209 7.61 -2.30 -18.23
C SER A 209 8.85 -2.86 -18.91
N GLU A 210 10.04 -2.40 -18.50
CA GLU A 210 11.34 -2.93 -18.98
C GLU A 210 11.50 -4.41 -18.66
N ALA A 211 11.10 -4.84 -17.45
CA ALA A 211 11.21 -6.24 -17.05
C ALA A 211 10.17 -7.16 -17.70
N ALA A 212 9.04 -6.61 -18.16
CA ALA A 212 7.97 -7.37 -18.80
C ALA A 212 8.11 -7.45 -20.33
N ASP A 213 8.97 -6.63 -20.94
CA ASP A 213 9.06 -6.45 -22.41
C ASP A 213 7.71 -6.15 -23.08
N GLU A 214 6.77 -5.61 -22.31
CA GLU A 214 5.41 -5.29 -22.75
C GLU A 214 5.26 -3.76 -22.84
N PRO A 215 5.32 -3.17 -24.05
CA PRO A 215 4.95 -1.78 -24.23
C PRO A 215 3.45 -1.61 -23.91
N SER A 216 3.08 -0.49 -23.28
CA SER A 216 1.67 -0.25 -22.97
C SER A 216 0.87 0.01 -24.26
N PRO A 217 -0.19 -0.76 -24.58
CA PRO A 217 -0.99 -0.57 -25.80
C PRO A 217 -1.89 0.67 -25.74
N TRP A 218 -1.75 1.50 -24.70
CA TRP A 218 -2.63 2.60 -24.40
C TRP A 218 -1.98 3.95 -24.69
N ILE A 219 -2.47 4.66 -25.71
CA ILE A 219 -2.05 6.02 -26.06
C ILE A 219 -3.00 7.07 -25.46
N THR A 220 -2.61 8.34 -25.44
CA THR A 220 -3.46 9.45 -25.00
C THR A 220 -3.88 10.30 -26.19
N ARG A 221 -5.17 10.63 -26.29
CA ARG A 221 -5.76 11.49 -27.33
C ARG A 221 -6.75 12.49 -26.72
N LEU A 222 -7.24 13.43 -27.54
CA LEU A 222 -8.27 14.39 -27.17
C LEU A 222 -9.61 14.00 -27.80
N TRP A 223 -10.68 14.00 -27.00
CA TRP A 223 -12.03 13.66 -27.46
C TRP A 223 -12.56 14.75 -28.39
N THR A 224 -13.01 14.36 -29.58
CA THR A 224 -13.55 15.26 -30.61
C THR A 224 -15.03 15.05 -30.79
#